data_AF-A0A1B8UXG0-F1
#
_entry.id   AF-A0A1B8UXG0-F1
#
_cell.length_a   1.000
_cell.length_b   1.000
_cell.length_c   1.000
_cell.angle_alpha   90.00
_cell.angle_beta   90.00
_cell.angle_gamma   90.00
#
_symmetry.space_group_name_H-M   'P 1'
#
loop_
_entity.id
_entity.type
_entity.pdbx_description
1 polymer ?
#
loop_
_entity_poly.entity_id
_entity_poly.type
_entity_poly.pdbx_seq_one_letter_code
_entity_poly.pdbx_strand_id
1 'polypeptide(L)'
;MGSWAEQFPLLFRDYLRCHIDECELYAAVKYELMKKYQKDRHGYVDAKEPIIWDIMRRASSWSQEVWLEGWRNRCVKSKNRSE
;
A
#
# COMPACT_ATOMS: atom_id res chain seq x y z
N MET A 1 -16.88 12.62 -8.51
CA MET A 1 -16.48 11.70 -7.41
C MET A 1 -16.22 10.36 -8.08
N GLY A 2 -14.97 9.88 -8.12
CA GLY A 2 -14.67 8.56 -8.69
C GLY A 2 -15.26 7.45 -7.81
N SER A 3 -15.57 6.30 -8.40
CA SER A 3 -16.03 5.11 -7.67
C SER A 3 -14.99 4.68 -6.62
N TRP A 4 -15.44 4.01 -5.56
CA TRP A 4 -14.54 3.41 -4.56
C TRP A 4 -13.48 2.51 -5.22
N ALA A 5 -13.86 1.78 -6.27
CA ALA A 5 -12.95 0.94 -7.06
C ALA A 5 -11.86 1.73 -7.81
N GLU A 6 -12.09 3.01 -8.10
CA GLU A 6 -11.09 3.90 -8.73
C GLU A 6 -10.22 4.60 -7.67
N GLN A 7 -10.78 4.92 -6.49
CA GLN A 7 -10.05 5.55 -5.40
C GLN A 7 -9.12 4.58 -4.68
N PHE A 8 -9.54 3.33 -4.52
CA PHE A 8 -8.79 2.26 -3.85
C PHE A 8 -7.36 2.08 -4.39
N PRO A 9 -7.14 1.85 -5.70
CA PRO A 9 -5.80 1.68 -6.24
C PRO A 9 -4.95 2.97 -6.16
N LEU A 10 -5.58 4.15 -6.21
CA LEU A 10 -4.88 5.43 -6.07
C LEU A 10 -4.37 5.62 -4.64
N LEU A 11 -5.22 5.37 -3.65
CA LEU A 11 -4.84 5.44 -2.23
C LEU A 11 -3.73 4.44 -1.91
N PHE A 12 -3.85 3.20 -2.40
CA PHE A 12 -2.83 2.17 -2.21
C PHE A 12 -1.49 2.60 -2.78
N ARG A 13 -1.50 3.09 -4.03
CA ARG A 13 -0.30 3.57 -4.71
C ARG A 13 0.34 4.74 -3.96
N ASP A 14 -0.45 5.73 -3.56
CA ASP A 14 0.07 6.95 -2.94
C ASP A 14 0.61 6.66 -1.53
N TYR A 15 -0.05 5.78 -0.77
CA TYR A 15 0.45 5.31 0.52
C TYR A 15 1.81 4.61 0.41
N LEU A 16 1.97 3.66 -0.53
CA LEU A 16 3.23 2.93 -0.72
C LEU A 16 4.37 3.83 -1.22
N ARG A 17 4.06 4.91 -1.95
CA ARG A 17 5.08 5.88 -2.38
C ARG A 17 5.62 6.73 -1.22
N CYS A 18 4.79 6.96 -0.21
CA CYS A 18 5.14 7.72 0.98
C CYS A 18 5.78 6.84 2.08
N HIS A 19 5.54 5.52 2.06
CA HIS A 19 6.05 4.55 3.03
C HIS A 19 6.86 3.46 2.33
N ILE A 20 8.15 3.73 2.11
CA ILE A 20 9.03 2.81 1.38
C ILE A 20 9.22 1.48 2.14
N ASP A 21 9.26 1.52 3.47
CA ASP A 21 9.41 0.32 4.31
C ASP A 21 8.24 -0.67 4.11
N GLU A 22 7.02 -0.15 4.01
CA GLU A 22 5.81 -0.93 3.71
C GLU A 22 5.81 -1.47 2.27
N CYS A 23 6.36 -0.71 1.33
CA CYS A 23 6.54 -1.14 -0.05
C CYS A 23 7.51 -2.32 -0.14
N GLU A 24 8.62 -2.26 0.58
CA GLU A 24 9.61 -3.33 0.68
C GLU A 24 9.03 -4.57 1.35
N LEU A 25 8.28 -4.41 2.44
CA LEU A 25 7.57 -5.50 3.11
C LEU A 25 6.56 -6.17 2.17
N TYR A 26 5.76 -5.37 1.44
CA TYR A 26 4.84 -5.88 0.45
C TYR A 26 5.55 -6.61 -0.71
N ALA A 27 6.71 -6.12 -1.14
CA ALA A 27 7.54 -6.78 -2.15
C ALA A 27 8.04 -8.14 -1.64
N ALA A 28 8.60 -8.19 -0.43
CA ALA A 28 9.09 -9.42 0.19
C ALA A 28 7.97 -10.48 0.30
N VAL A 29 6.78 -10.09 0.77
CA VAL A 29 5.62 -10.98 0.86
C VAL A 29 5.23 -11.53 -0.51
N LYS A 30 5.21 -10.69 -1.57
CA LYS A 30 4.95 -11.18 -2.93
C LYS A 30 5.98 -12.22 -3.38
N TYR A 31 7.26 -12.00 -3.12
CA TYR A 31 8.31 -12.95 -3.50
C TYR A 31 8.15 -14.29 -2.77
N GLU A 32 7.85 -14.27 -1.47
CA GLU A 32 7.60 -15.48 -0.70
C GLU A 32 6.33 -16.22 -1.18
N LEU A 33 5.26 -15.49 -1.48
CA LEU A 33 4.04 -16.07 -2.06
C LEU A 33 4.30 -16.64 -3.46
N MET A 34 5.10 -15.98 -4.30
CA MET A 34 5.46 -16.50 -5.62
C MET A 34 6.24 -17.81 -5.51
N LYS A 35 7.16 -17.93 -4.54
CA LYS A 35 7.88 -19.20 -4.27
C LYS A 35 6.95 -20.30 -3.78
N LYS A 36 5.95 -19.96 -2.94
CA LYS A 36 5.01 -20.91 -2.35
C LYS A 36 3.92 -21.37 -3.32
N TYR A 37 3.46 -20.49 -4.21
CA TYR A 37 2.33 -20.71 -5.12
C TYR A 37 2.75 -20.76 -6.60
N GLN A 38 3.93 -21.31 -6.91
CA GLN A 38 4.50 -21.32 -8.28
C GLN A 38 3.57 -21.93 -9.34
N LYS A 39 2.78 -22.94 -8.96
CA LYS A 39 1.88 -23.67 -9.86
C LYS A 39 0.40 -23.37 -9.60
N ASP A 40 0.10 -22.51 -8.64
CA ASP A 40 -1.26 -22.20 -8.22
C ASP A 40 -1.49 -20.69 -8.26
N ARG A 41 -1.91 -20.22 -9.44
CA ARG A 41 -2.20 -18.81 -9.67
C ARG A 41 -3.38 -18.32 -8.83
N HIS A 42 -4.36 -19.18 -8.55
CA HIS A 42 -5.53 -18.80 -7.75
C HIS A 42 -5.14 -18.66 -6.28
N GLY A 43 -4.42 -19.65 -5.73
CA GLY A 43 -3.87 -19.58 -4.38
C GLY A 43 -2.93 -18.39 -4.17
N TYR A 44 -2.19 -17.96 -5.19
CA TYR A 44 -1.39 -16.74 -5.13
C TYR A 44 -2.24 -15.46 -4.97
N VAL A 45 -3.40 -15.38 -5.63
CA VAL A 45 -4.30 -14.21 -5.52
C VAL A 45 -4.96 -14.19 -4.15
N ASP A 46 -5.49 -15.33 -3.69
CA ASP A 46 -6.16 -15.44 -2.40
C ASP A 46 -5.20 -15.21 -1.23
N ALA A 47 -3.97 -15.73 -1.32
CA ALA A 47 -2.96 -15.53 -0.28
C ALA A 47 -2.46 -14.09 -0.19
N LYS A 48 -2.72 -13.25 -1.21
CA LYS A 48 -2.32 -11.85 -1.24
C LYS A 48 -3.38 -10.91 -0.67
N GLU A 49 -4.65 -11.33 -0.60
CA GLU A 49 -5.72 -10.53 -0.01
C GLU A 49 -5.38 -10.00 1.39
N PRO A 50 -4.92 -10.83 2.35
CA PRO A 50 -4.70 -10.37 3.72
C PRO A 50 -3.71 -9.19 3.82
N ILE A 51 -2.61 -9.24 3.07
CA ILE A 51 -1.60 -8.18 3.09
C ILE A 51 -2.09 -6.90 2.40
N ILE A 52 -2.90 -7.03 1.34
CA ILE A 52 -3.50 -5.87 0.67
C ILE A 52 -4.46 -5.15 1.62
N TRP A 53 -5.32 -5.90 2.32
CA TRP A 53 -6.27 -5.35 3.28
C TRP A 53 -5.58 -4.69 4.47
N ASP A 54 -4.49 -5.26 4.96
CA ASP A 54 -3.73 -4.69 6.08
C ASP A 54 -3.07 -3.36 5.69
N ILE A 55 -2.40 -3.31 4.54
CA ILE A 55 -1.85 -2.07 3.98
C ILE A 55 -2.97 -1.05 3.73
N MET A 56 -4.14 -1.49 3.25
CA MET A 56 -5.26 -0.59 2.99
C MET A 56 -5.88 -0.01 4.24
N ARG A 57 -5.92 -0.75 5.35
CA ARG A 57 -6.33 -0.22 6.64
C ARG A 57 -5.40 0.90 7.08
N ARG A 58 -4.08 0.70 6.99
CA ARG A 58 -3.07 1.73 7.34
C ARG A 58 -3.15 2.94 6.41
N ALA A 59 -3.30 2.71 5.12
CA ALA A 59 -3.47 3.77 4.13
C ALA A 59 -4.75 4.58 4.33
N SER A 60 -5.84 3.93 4.76
CA SER A 60 -7.10 4.62 5.11
C SER A 60 -6.89 5.56 6.30
N SER A 61 -6.26 5.08 7.38
CA SER A 61 -5.88 5.93 8.52
C SER A 61 -4.96 7.08 8.11
N TRP A 62 -3.90 6.78 7.34
CA TRP A 62 -2.97 7.78 6.80
C TRP A 62 -3.70 8.85 5.98
N SER A 63 -4.63 8.46 5.11
CA SER A 63 -5.38 9.43 4.30
C SER A 63 -6.27 10.34 5.12
N GLN A 64 -6.83 9.86 6.24
CA GLN A 64 -7.61 10.68 7.17
C GLN A 64 -6.73 11.69 7.90
N GLU A 65 -5.56 11.26 8.36
CA GLU A 65 -4.56 12.13 9.02
C GLU A 65 -4.00 13.18 8.04
N VAL A 66 -3.78 12.77 6.79
CA VAL A 66 -3.17 13.62 5.76
C VAL A 66 -4.20 14.54 5.07
N TRP A 67 -5.50 14.26 5.21
CA TRP A 67 -6.60 14.94 4.52
C TRP A 67 -6.63 16.46 4.74
N LEU A 68 -6.16 16.93 5.90
CA LEU A 68 -6.17 18.35 6.29
C LEU A 68 -5.23 19.26 5.49
N GLU A 69 -4.25 18.73 4.74
CA GLU A 69 -3.28 19.57 4.00
C GLU A 69 -3.14 19.23 2.49
N GLY A 70 -4.04 18.42 1.92
CA GLY A 70 -3.97 18.04 0.52
C GLY A 70 -2.98 16.89 0.27
N TRP A 71 -3.47 15.66 0.47
CA TRP A 71 -2.78 14.37 0.29
C TRP A 71 -1.94 14.18 -0.98
N ARG A 72 -2.25 14.89 -2.08
CA ARG A 72 -1.50 14.80 -3.34
C ARG A 72 -0.08 15.39 -3.29
N ASN A 73 0.24 16.22 -2.29
CA ASN A 73 1.47 17.03 -2.28
C ASN A 73 2.53 16.62 -1.23
N ARG A 74 2.30 15.57 -0.42
CA ARG A 74 3.13 15.31 0.78
C ARG A 74 4.16 14.19 0.74
N CYS A 75 4.25 13.36 -0.30
CA CYS A 75 5.29 12.31 -0.37
C CYS A 75 6.75 12.83 -0.39
N VAL A 76 6.96 14.14 -0.33
CA VAL A 76 8.28 14.79 -0.28
C VAL A 76 8.80 15.00 1.16
N LYS A 77 7.93 14.98 2.19
CA LYS A 77 8.32 15.45 3.55
C LYS A 77 8.77 14.38 4.56
N SER A 78 8.60 13.09 4.31
CA SER A 78 8.99 12.05 5.30
C SER A 78 10.49 11.78 5.37
N LYS A 79 11.32 12.38 4.50
CA LYS A 79 12.78 12.14 4.48
C LYS A 79 13.64 13.10 5.31
N ASN A 80 13.07 14.13 5.94
CA ASN A 80 13.82 15.05 6.83
C ASN A 80 13.23 15.08 8.24
N ARG A 81 13.58 14.09 9.06
CA ARG A 81 13.68 14.25 10.53
C ARG A 81 14.66 13.24 11.08
N SER A 82 15.94 13.52 10.91
CA SER A 82 17.06 13.06 11.75
C SER A 82 18.33 13.77 11.24
N GLU A 83 18.56 14.98 11.74
CA GLU A 83 19.86 15.59 12.03
C GLU A 83 19.63 16.81 12.93
#